data_AF-A0A7M7N9K0-F1
#
_entry.id   AF-A0A7M7N9K0-F1
#
_cell.length_a   1.000
_cell.length_b   1.000
_cell.length_c   1.000
_cell.angle_alpha   90.00
_cell.angle_beta   90.00
_cell.angle_gamma   90.00
#
_symmetry.space_group_name_H-M   'P 1'
#
loop_
_entity.id
_entity.type
_entity.pdbx_description
1 polymer ?
#
loop_
_entity_poly.entity_id
_entity_poly.type
_entity_poly.pdbx_seq_one_letter_code
_entity_poly.pdbx_strand_id
1 'polypeptide(L)'
;MGLSRYQILLAVGMLVTGSINTLSKKAQNDCHVKGVAIPSGPNGTAEATAHEFDHPWFQTIIMFIGESLCLLGLLIARRQEREAFRGQLRETHFQNEPPEDVKLKQPRIFQAIIILPTLCDLLGTTLAGIGLIYVSASVWQMLRGSIIIFTGILSKIFLKRQLKWFHWSGMTVTIFGLVLVGMSTIFAEQGTSEVGQTVLGILLILGGQVMNAIQMIIEEVFLKKRAYPPLQVVGMEGIFGFFILGLIVLPVLYFIPDENAYTGRYEDSIDAMYQIGNSPRLLAFCLLYLLSISGYNYFGLSVTRSLTAVHRTLIDACRTIVVWIVGLVIYYGFDPSFGEPFDVTYGILKIDGFMFLLIGTALYNNLFDLSFLPCQCFHGEDRSSGSTRDERDASSNGVGSIQDAARPEGDDDERAPLIKSNQAPIL
;
A
#
# COMPACT_ATOMS: atom_id res chain seq x y z
N MET A 1 -1.34 -6.56 22.31
CA MET A 1 -0.66 -7.67 21.62
C MET A 1 0.31 -7.06 20.63
N GLY A 2 1.62 -7.29 20.80
CA GLY A 2 2.65 -6.72 19.90
C GLY A 2 2.69 -7.42 18.54
N LEU A 3 3.31 -6.78 17.54
CA LEU A 3 3.53 -7.38 16.22
C LEU A 3 4.45 -8.61 16.34
N SER A 4 4.16 -9.63 15.54
CA SER A 4 5.05 -10.79 15.37
C SER A 4 6.37 -10.38 14.71
N ARG A 5 7.46 -11.09 15.00
CA ARG A 5 8.77 -10.92 14.34
C ARG A 5 8.65 -10.91 12.81
N TYR A 6 7.78 -11.76 12.27
CA TYR A 6 7.50 -11.81 10.83
C TYR A 6 6.86 -10.51 10.33
N GLN A 7 5.87 -9.97 11.04
CA GLN A 7 5.20 -8.73 10.65
C GLN A 7 6.13 -7.52 10.74
N ILE A 8 7.02 -7.49 11.75
CA ILE A 8 8.06 -6.47 11.88
C ILE A 8 9.03 -6.54 10.69
N LEU A 9 9.47 -7.75 10.30
CA LEU A 9 10.34 -7.93 9.15
C LEU A 9 9.69 -7.42 7.86
N LEU A 10 8.41 -7.70 7.65
CA LEU A 10 7.67 -7.18 6.49
C LEU A 10 7.56 -5.65 6.50
N ALA A 11 7.30 -5.06 7.67
CA ALA A 11 7.19 -3.60 7.82
C ALA A 11 8.54 -2.90 7.56
N VAL A 12 9.63 -3.43 8.11
CA VAL A 12 10.99 -2.93 7.84
C VAL A 12 11.35 -3.11 6.37
N GLY A 13 11.03 -4.26 5.79
CA GLY A 13 11.22 -4.53 4.36
C GLY A 13 10.53 -3.48 3.49
N MET A 14 9.24 -3.22 3.75
CA MET A 14 8.46 -2.18 3.06
C MET A 14 9.08 -0.78 3.22
N LEU A 15 9.53 -0.43 4.43
CA LEU A 15 10.11 0.88 4.72
C LEU A 15 11.43 1.10 3.96
N VAL A 16 12.32 0.09 3.97
CA VAL A 16 13.63 0.15 3.32
C VAL A 16 13.48 0.18 1.80
N THR A 17 12.75 -0.77 1.21
CA THR A 17 12.57 -0.81 -0.24
C THR A 17 11.79 0.39 -0.74
N GLY A 18 10.79 0.85 0.03
CA GLY A 18 10.05 2.07 -0.28
C GLY A 18 10.93 3.31 -0.26
N SER A 19 11.83 3.43 0.72
CA SER A 19 12.74 4.59 0.81
C SER A 19 13.74 4.62 -0.35
N ILE A 20 14.34 3.47 -0.68
CA ILE A 20 15.21 3.31 -1.86
C ILE A 20 14.44 3.67 -3.13
N ASN A 21 13.18 3.23 -3.25
CA ASN A 21 12.33 3.53 -4.39
C ASN A 21 12.10 5.04 -4.57
N THR A 22 11.75 5.75 -3.50
CA THR A 22 11.54 7.21 -3.57
C THR A 22 12.83 7.96 -3.89
N LEU A 23 13.94 7.60 -3.23
CA LEU A 23 15.25 8.24 -3.46
C LEU A 23 15.78 7.98 -4.87
N SER A 24 15.65 6.75 -5.38
CA SER A 24 16.07 6.41 -6.74
C SER A 24 15.21 7.06 -7.81
N LYS A 25 13.91 7.29 -7.56
CA LYS A 25 13.05 8.08 -8.45
C LYS A 25 13.47 9.54 -8.48
N LYS A 26 13.71 10.14 -7.32
CA LYS A 26 14.22 11.52 -7.22
C LYS A 26 15.57 11.67 -7.94
N ALA A 27 16.50 10.76 -7.68
CA ALA A 27 17.82 10.79 -8.32
C ALA A 27 17.78 10.59 -9.84
N GLN A 28 16.73 9.96 -10.39
CA GLN A 28 16.50 9.95 -11.84
C GLN A 28 16.17 11.35 -12.33
N ASN A 29 15.19 12.03 -11.71
CA ASN A 29 14.77 13.38 -12.11
C ASN A 29 15.91 14.40 -12.04
N ASP A 30 16.78 14.29 -11.04
CA ASP A 30 17.93 15.20 -10.87
C ASP A 30 19.04 14.98 -11.93
N CYS A 31 18.97 13.89 -12.73
CA CYS A 31 19.96 13.63 -13.77
C CYS A 31 19.77 14.55 -14.98
N HIS A 32 20.86 15.17 -15.42
CA HIS A 32 20.94 15.94 -16.66
C HIS A 32 21.70 15.14 -17.72
N VAL A 33 21.01 14.70 -18.78
CA VAL A 33 21.58 13.81 -19.80
C VAL A 33 21.19 14.26 -21.21
N LYS A 34 22.04 13.96 -22.19
CA LYS A 34 21.74 14.22 -23.61
C LYS A 34 20.60 13.34 -24.09
N GLY A 35 19.53 13.97 -24.57
CA GLY A 35 18.40 13.32 -25.20
C GLY A 35 18.55 13.13 -26.71
N VAL A 36 17.42 12.93 -27.37
CA VAL A 36 17.29 12.82 -28.83
C VAL A 36 17.67 14.16 -29.49
N ALA A 37 18.39 14.09 -30.61
CA ALA A 37 18.69 15.29 -31.38
C ALA A 37 17.40 15.81 -32.05
N ILE A 38 17.02 17.04 -31.72
CA ILE A 38 15.84 17.70 -32.30
C ILE A 38 16.27 18.83 -33.25
N PRO A 39 15.58 19.01 -34.39
CA PRO A 39 15.86 20.11 -35.30
C PRO A 39 15.71 21.46 -34.59
N SER A 40 16.81 22.21 -34.49
CA SER A 40 16.85 23.50 -33.82
C SER A 40 17.38 24.58 -34.77
N GLY A 41 16.71 25.73 -34.81
CA GLY A 41 17.09 26.89 -35.62
C GLY A 41 16.59 26.89 -37.08
N PRO A 42 16.77 28.01 -37.80
CA PRO A 42 16.20 28.23 -39.15
C PRO A 42 16.76 27.29 -40.23
N ASN A 43 17.87 26.59 -39.96
CA ASN A 43 18.50 25.65 -40.89
C ASN A 43 18.13 24.18 -40.62
N GLY A 44 17.31 23.89 -39.61
CA GLY A 44 16.85 22.52 -39.31
C GLY A 44 17.94 21.55 -38.86
N THR A 45 19.07 22.05 -38.36
CA THR A 45 20.16 21.20 -37.83
C THR A 45 19.71 20.54 -36.53
N ALA A 46 19.75 19.21 -36.47
CA ALA A 46 19.41 18.45 -35.28
C ALA A 46 20.57 18.52 -34.27
N GLU A 47 20.31 19.06 -33.09
CA GLU A 47 21.30 19.14 -32.00
C GLU A 47 20.81 18.37 -30.78
N ALA A 48 21.68 17.53 -30.21
CA ALA A 48 21.40 16.79 -28.98
C ALA A 48 21.91 17.58 -27.78
N THR A 49 20.99 18.21 -27.06
CA THR A 49 21.30 18.99 -25.86
C THR A 49 20.96 18.20 -24.60
N ALA A 50 21.72 18.46 -23.53
CA ALA A 50 21.45 17.87 -22.24
C ALA A 50 20.28 18.61 -21.57
N HIS A 51 19.34 17.85 -21.03
CA HIS A 51 18.21 18.37 -20.25
C HIS A 51 17.88 17.38 -19.12
N GLU A 52 16.98 17.78 -18.23
CA GLU A 52 16.54 16.98 -17.09
C GLU A 52 15.78 15.72 -17.55
N PHE A 53 15.90 14.64 -16.78
CA PHE A 53 15.11 13.43 -17.01
C PHE A 53 13.70 13.59 -16.44
N ASP A 54 12.87 14.40 -17.10
CA ASP A 54 11.48 14.65 -16.74
C ASP A 54 10.52 13.81 -17.58
N HIS A 55 10.46 12.51 -17.28
CA HIS A 55 9.60 11.55 -17.97
C HIS A 55 8.72 10.76 -16.98
N PRO A 56 7.74 11.41 -16.32
CA PRO A 56 6.97 10.81 -15.23
C PRO A 56 6.13 9.61 -15.69
N TRP A 57 5.64 9.61 -16.93
CA TRP A 57 4.87 8.50 -17.47
C TRP A 57 5.77 7.34 -17.86
N PHE A 58 6.95 7.61 -18.41
CA PHE A 58 7.97 6.59 -18.62
C PHE A 58 8.41 5.94 -17.31
N GLN A 59 8.61 6.73 -16.25
CA GLN A 59 8.90 6.18 -14.92
C GLN A 59 7.77 5.29 -14.38
N THR A 60 6.52 5.58 -14.76
CA THR A 60 5.37 4.73 -14.43
C THR A 60 5.42 3.40 -15.20
N ILE A 61 5.93 3.38 -16.45
CA ILE A 61 6.15 2.11 -17.16
C ILE A 61 7.26 1.29 -16.49
N ILE A 62 8.35 1.94 -16.03
CA ILE A 62 9.43 1.25 -15.29
C ILE A 62 8.87 0.64 -13.98
N MET A 63 7.96 1.34 -13.30
CA MET A 63 7.26 0.83 -12.12
C MET A 63 6.49 -0.46 -12.43
N PHE A 64 5.64 -0.47 -13.47
CA PHE A 64 4.88 -1.66 -13.86
C PHE A 64 5.75 -2.83 -14.32
N ILE A 65 6.89 -2.54 -14.97
CA ILE A 65 7.90 -3.57 -15.28
C ILE A 65 8.45 -4.17 -13.99
N GLY A 66 8.82 -3.34 -13.01
CA GLY A 66 9.32 -3.79 -11.71
C GLY A 66 8.29 -4.62 -10.93
N GLU A 67 7.02 -4.22 -10.97
CA GLU A 67 5.91 -5.00 -10.39
C GLU A 67 5.72 -6.34 -11.09
N SER A 68 5.81 -6.38 -12.43
CA SER A 68 5.74 -7.61 -13.21
C SER A 68 6.82 -8.63 -12.81
N LEU A 69 7.99 -8.19 -12.34
CA LEU A 69 9.03 -9.09 -11.83
C LEU A 69 8.58 -9.91 -10.61
N CYS A 70 7.55 -9.47 -9.86
CA CYS A 70 6.96 -10.28 -8.79
C CYS A 70 6.36 -11.60 -9.33
N LEU A 71 5.99 -11.68 -10.61
CA LEU A 71 5.57 -12.95 -11.22
C LEU A 71 6.73 -13.94 -11.36
N LEU A 72 7.94 -13.47 -11.61
CA LEU A 72 9.11 -14.35 -11.61
C LEU A 72 9.33 -14.94 -10.21
N GLY A 73 9.21 -14.10 -9.18
CA GLY A 73 9.21 -14.55 -7.78
C GLY A 73 8.10 -15.57 -7.48
N LEU A 74 6.88 -15.33 -8.00
CA LEU A 74 5.76 -16.27 -7.88
C LEU A 74 6.05 -17.61 -8.57
N LEU A 75 6.62 -17.60 -9.77
CA LEU A 75 6.95 -18.83 -10.51
C LEU A 75 8.01 -19.65 -9.78
N ILE A 76 9.02 -18.99 -9.20
CA ILE A 76 10.04 -19.64 -8.37
C ILE A 76 9.41 -20.25 -7.13
N ALA A 77 8.59 -19.49 -6.39
CA ALA A 77 7.89 -19.97 -5.20
C ALA A 77 6.99 -21.18 -5.51
N ARG A 78 6.22 -21.12 -6.60
CA ARG A 78 5.35 -22.23 -7.05
C ARG A 78 6.14 -23.46 -7.48
N ARG A 79 7.32 -23.29 -8.07
CA ARG A 79 8.22 -24.41 -8.41
C ARG A 79 8.71 -25.08 -7.13
N GLN A 80 9.17 -24.30 -6.15
CA GLN A 80 9.62 -24.81 -4.85
C GLN A 80 8.50 -25.55 -4.11
N GLU A 81 7.28 -24.98 -4.07
CA GLU A 81 6.10 -25.65 -3.50
C GLU A 81 5.79 -26.97 -4.21
N ARG A 82 5.90 -27.01 -5.54
CA ARG A 82 5.64 -28.22 -6.33
C ARG A 82 6.70 -29.29 -6.10
N GLU A 83 7.96 -28.90 -5.91
CA GLU A 83 9.05 -29.81 -5.58
C GLU A 83 8.90 -30.38 -4.16
N ALA A 84 8.59 -29.52 -3.18
CA ALA A 84 8.32 -29.95 -1.80
C ALA A 84 7.11 -30.90 -1.75
N PHE A 85 6.04 -30.58 -2.46
CA PHE A 85 4.84 -31.43 -2.56
C PHE A 85 5.14 -32.79 -3.21
N ARG A 86 5.97 -32.81 -4.27
CA ARG A 86 6.43 -34.07 -4.89
C ARG A 86 7.30 -34.89 -3.93
N GLY A 87 8.13 -34.23 -3.11
CA GLY A 87 8.91 -34.87 -2.06
C GLY A 87 8.02 -35.55 -1.03
N GLN A 88 7.03 -34.82 -0.51
CA GLN A 88 6.05 -35.34 0.45
C GLN A 88 5.28 -36.54 -0.12
N LEU A 89 4.70 -36.42 -1.32
CA LEU A 89 3.98 -37.53 -1.96
C LEU A 89 4.85 -38.78 -2.10
N ARG A 90 6.13 -38.60 -2.42
CA ARG A 90 7.09 -39.69 -2.54
C ARG A 90 7.30 -40.36 -1.18
N GLU A 91 7.51 -39.61 -0.11
CA GLU A 91 7.66 -40.15 1.25
C GLU A 91 6.39 -40.88 1.73
N THR A 92 5.20 -40.32 1.54
CA THR A 92 3.94 -40.97 1.92
C THR A 92 3.74 -42.28 1.17
N HIS A 93 4.10 -42.31 -0.12
CA HIS A 93 4.05 -43.54 -0.93
C HIS A 93 5.05 -44.60 -0.43
N PHE A 94 6.24 -44.20 0.05
CA PHE A 94 7.20 -45.13 0.67
C PHE A 94 6.71 -45.65 2.03
N GLN A 95 5.97 -44.85 2.80
CA GLN A 95 5.47 -45.22 4.14
C GLN A 95 4.17 -46.06 4.10
N ASN A 96 3.60 -46.35 2.92
CA ASN A 96 2.32 -47.05 2.75
C ASN A 96 1.16 -46.40 3.55
N GLU A 97 1.27 -45.12 3.88
CA GLU A 97 0.17 -44.38 4.49
C GLU A 97 -0.85 -44.04 3.40
N PRO A 98 -2.17 -44.18 3.67
CA PRO A 98 -3.17 -43.74 2.72
C PRO A 98 -2.96 -42.25 2.43
N PRO A 99 -2.93 -41.82 1.16
CA PRO A 99 -2.68 -40.42 0.84
C PRO A 99 -3.81 -39.59 1.45
N GLU A 100 -3.48 -38.77 2.45
CA GLU A 100 -4.34 -37.64 2.82
C GLU A 100 -4.65 -36.84 1.55
N ASP A 101 -5.82 -36.21 1.49
CA ASP A 101 -6.27 -35.32 0.41
C ASP A 101 -5.43 -34.01 0.35
N VAL A 102 -4.10 -34.12 0.32
CA VAL A 102 -3.17 -33.01 0.22
C VAL A 102 -3.23 -32.47 -1.21
N LYS A 103 -4.11 -31.49 -1.43
CA LYS A 103 -4.25 -30.82 -2.73
C LYS A 103 -3.35 -29.59 -2.77
N LEU A 104 -2.47 -29.53 -3.77
CA LEU A 104 -1.66 -28.35 -4.07
C LEU A 104 -2.59 -27.19 -4.50
N LYS A 105 -2.84 -26.22 -3.61
CA LYS A 105 -3.71 -25.06 -3.88
C LYS A 105 -2.94 -23.96 -4.59
N GLN A 106 -2.81 -24.07 -5.91
CA GLN A 106 -2.24 -23.02 -6.75
C GLN A 106 -3.33 -22.35 -7.59
N PRO A 107 -3.80 -21.13 -7.24
CA PRO A 107 -4.78 -20.42 -8.05
C PRO A 107 -4.22 -20.12 -9.44
N ARG A 108 -5.10 -19.99 -10.46
CA ARG A 108 -4.68 -19.56 -11.80
C ARG A 108 -3.97 -18.21 -11.71
N ILE A 109 -2.82 -18.09 -12.38
CA ILE A 109 -1.97 -16.89 -12.36
C ILE A 109 -2.75 -15.70 -12.94
N PHE A 110 -3.30 -15.88 -14.14
CA PHE A 110 -4.09 -14.87 -14.81
C PHE A 110 -5.48 -14.73 -14.15
N GLN A 111 -5.79 -13.52 -13.69
CA GLN A 111 -7.09 -13.17 -13.13
C GLN A 111 -7.48 -11.77 -13.59
N ALA A 112 -8.43 -11.70 -14.52
CA ALA A 112 -8.90 -10.43 -15.09
C ALA A 112 -9.49 -9.46 -14.05
N ILE A 113 -9.92 -9.96 -12.89
CA ILE A 113 -10.44 -9.13 -11.80
C ILE A 113 -9.40 -8.16 -11.23
N ILE A 114 -8.11 -8.42 -11.47
CA ILE A 114 -6.98 -7.58 -11.05
C ILE A 114 -6.81 -6.33 -11.94
N ILE A 115 -7.51 -6.26 -13.08
CA ILE A 115 -7.58 -5.03 -13.88
C ILE A 115 -8.21 -3.88 -13.07
N LEU A 116 -9.17 -4.17 -12.19
CA LEU A 116 -9.83 -3.14 -11.39
C LEU A 116 -8.87 -2.35 -10.49
N PRO A 117 -8.07 -2.98 -9.59
CA PRO A 117 -7.08 -2.24 -8.81
C PRO A 117 -6.00 -1.60 -9.69
N THR A 118 -5.62 -2.22 -10.82
CA THR A 118 -4.67 -1.62 -11.78
C THR A 118 -5.19 -0.29 -12.35
N LEU A 119 -6.47 -0.22 -12.70
CA LEU A 119 -7.08 1.02 -13.20
C LEU A 119 -7.14 2.08 -12.09
N CYS A 120 -7.43 1.69 -10.85
CA CYS A 120 -7.38 2.61 -9.71
C CYS A 120 -5.97 3.15 -9.47
N ASP A 121 -4.93 2.32 -9.58
CA ASP A 121 -3.53 2.73 -9.46
C ASP A 121 -3.13 3.72 -10.55
N LEU A 122 -3.45 3.39 -11.81
CA LEU A 122 -3.19 4.25 -12.96
C LEU A 122 -3.88 5.61 -12.81
N LEU A 123 -5.18 5.61 -12.49
CA LEU A 123 -5.95 6.84 -12.32
C LEU A 123 -5.45 7.65 -11.12
N GLY A 124 -5.14 6.99 -10.01
CA GLY A 124 -4.65 7.64 -8.80
C GLY A 124 -3.28 8.27 -8.98
N THR A 125 -2.35 7.54 -9.59
CA THR A 125 -1.01 8.02 -9.94
C THR A 125 -1.07 9.14 -10.97
N THR A 126 -1.93 9.02 -11.98
CA THR A 126 -2.15 10.07 -12.99
C THR A 126 -2.68 11.36 -12.38
N LEU A 127 -3.77 11.29 -11.61
CA LEU A 127 -4.38 12.47 -10.98
C LEU A 127 -3.39 13.16 -10.02
N ALA A 128 -2.68 12.38 -9.21
CA ALA A 128 -1.67 12.93 -8.31
C ALA A 128 -0.43 13.47 -9.05
N GLY A 129 -0.09 12.91 -10.21
CA GLY A 129 1.00 13.37 -11.07
C GLY A 129 0.67 14.68 -11.77
N ILE A 130 -0.51 14.79 -12.40
CA ILE A 130 -0.98 16.05 -13.00
C ILE A 130 -1.10 17.14 -11.93
N GLY A 131 -1.58 16.79 -10.73
CA GLY A 131 -1.66 17.76 -9.64
C GLY A 131 -0.29 18.30 -9.19
N LEU A 132 0.78 17.49 -9.28
CA LEU A 132 2.15 17.92 -8.95
C LEU A 132 2.68 19.03 -9.88
N ILE A 133 2.12 19.18 -11.08
CA ILE A 133 2.50 20.27 -12.00
C ILE A 133 2.05 21.64 -11.45
N TYR A 134 0.97 21.66 -10.66
CA TYR A 134 0.37 22.90 -10.16
C TYR A 134 0.68 23.18 -8.69
N VAL A 135 1.38 22.28 -7.99
CA VAL A 135 1.77 22.49 -6.59
C VAL A 135 3.20 22.03 -6.34
N SER A 136 3.88 22.67 -5.39
CA SER A 136 5.23 22.25 -5.02
C SER A 136 5.30 20.79 -4.54
N ALA A 137 6.43 20.12 -4.79
CA ALA A 137 6.67 18.74 -4.36
C ALA A 137 6.44 18.50 -2.86
N SER A 138 6.79 19.50 -2.03
CA SER A 138 6.53 19.46 -0.58
C SER A 138 5.04 19.35 -0.24
N VAL A 139 4.17 20.10 -0.93
CA VAL A 139 2.71 20.08 -0.74
C VAL A 139 2.14 18.76 -1.22
N TRP A 140 2.60 18.26 -2.37
CA TRP A 140 2.21 16.95 -2.87
C TRP A 140 2.51 15.83 -1.88
N GLN A 141 3.72 15.83 -1.29
CA GLN A 141 4.12 14.84 -0.30
C GLN A 141 3.28 14.93 0.98
N MET A 142 2.93 16.15 1.42
CA MET A 142 2.06 16.35 2.58
C MET A 142 0.62 15.89 2.32
N LEU A 143 0.07 16.20 1.13
CA LEU A 143 -1.28 15.79 0.74
C LEU A 143 -1.42 14.27 0.60
N ARG A 144 -0.35 13.54 0.31
CA ARG A 144 -0.35 12.06 0.38
C ARG A 144 -0.74 11.52 1.76
N GLY A 145 -0.51 12.28 2.83
CA GLY A 145 -0.96 11.93 4.18
C GLY A 145 -2.48 11.76 4.30
N SER A 146 -3.26 12.34 3.38
CA SER A 146 -4.72 12.21 3.36
C SER A 146 -5.21 10.79 3.06
N ILE A 147 -4.36 9.93 2.50
CA ILE A 147 -4.71 8.55 2.16
C ILE A 147 -5.20 7.77 3.39
N ILE A 148 -4.69 8.07 4.59
CA ILE A 148 -5.09 7.41 5.84
C ILE A 148 -6.57 7.66 6.15
N ILE A 149 -7.07 8.87 5.86
CA ILE A 149 -8.48 9.24 6.08
C ILE A 149 -9.37 8.41 5.16
N PHE A 150 -9.08 8.43 3.86
CA PHE A 150 -9.88 7.72 2.86
C PHE A 150 -9.83 6.21 3.08
N THR A 151 -8.64 5.63 3.29
CA THR A 151 -8.48 4.19 3.56
C THR A 151 -9.18 3.79 4.86
N GLY A 152 -9.12 4.61 5.92
CA GLY A 152 -9.82 4.36 7.17
C GLY A 152 -11.34 4.31 7.02
N ILE A 153 -11.92 5.31 6.33
CA ILE A 153 -13.36 5.39 6.06
C ILE A 153 -13.82 4.24 5.16
N LEU A 154 -13.12 4.00 4.05
CA LEU A 154 -13.45 2.93 3.11
C LEU A 154 -13.30 1.54 3.77
N SER A 155 -12.33 1.36 4.67
CA SER A 155 -12.20 0.11 5.44
C SER A 155 -13.41 -0.12 6.37
N LYS A 156 -13.97 0.94 6.97
CA LYS A 156 -15.22 0.82 7.75
C LYS A 156 -16.40 0.43 6.85
N ILE A 157 -16.53 1.04 5.68
CA ILE A 157 -17.67 0.81 4.75
C ILE A 157 -17.59 -0.58 4.11
N PHE A 158 -16.47 -0.92 3.46
CA PHE A 158 -16.34 -2.13 2.64
C PHE A 158 -15.92 -3.37 3.43
N LEU A 159 -15.08 -3.21 4.45
CA LEU A 159 -14.60 -4.33 5.29
C LEU A 159 -15.38 -4.46 6.61
N LYS A 160 -16.35 -3.56 6.87
CA LYS A 160 -17.20 -3.55 8.08
C LYS A 160 -16.38 -3.56 9.38
N ARG A 161 -15.21 -2.90 9.38
CA ARG A 161 -14.38 -2.78 10.58
C ARG A 161 -14.97 -1.83 11.61
N GLN A 162 -14.81 -2.17 12.88
CA GLN A 162 -15.08 -1.26 13.99
C GLN A 162 -13.87 -0.33 14.19
N LEU A 163 -14.06 0.98 13.95
CA LEU A 163 -13.06 2.00 14.25
C LEU A 163 -13.25 2.47 15.70
N LYS A 164 -12.20 2.33 16.51
CA LYS A 164 -12.20 2.80 17.91
C LYS A 164 -12.05 4.32 17.97
N TRP A 165 -12.30 4.93 19.13
CA TRP A 165 -12.28 6.38 19.28
C TRP A 165 -10.92 7.03 18.93
N PHE A 166 -9.80 6.35 19.23
CA PHE A 166 -8.46 6.82 18.86
C PHE A 166 -8.19 6.80 17.34
N HIS A 167 -8.87 5.95 16.57
CA HIS A 167 -8.82 6.02 15.11
C HIS A 167 -9.49 7.31 14.60
N TRP A 168 -10.59 7.70 15.23
CA TRP A 168 -11.29 8.95 14.88
C TRP A 168 -10.47 10.17 15.28
N SER A 169 -9.87 10.18 16.47
CA SER A 169 -9.02 11.30 16.89
C SER A 169 -7.82 11.48 15.96
N GLY A 170 -7.12 10.39 15.61
CA GLY A 170 -6.03 10.44 14.64
C GLY A 170 -6.46 11.00 13.28
N MET A 171 -7.60 10.54 12.76
CA MET A 171 -8.16 11.01 11.50
C MET A 171 -8.53 12.50 11.54
N THR A 172 -9.14 12.98 12.63
CA THR A 172 -9.46 14.41 12.81
C THR A 172 -8.21 15.28 12.84
N VAL A 173 -7.16 14.84 13.53
CA VAL A 173 -5.88 15.56 13.57
C VAL A 173 -5.22 15.60 12.18
N THR A 174 -5.25 14.49 11.43
CA THR A 174 -4.77 14.46 10.04
C THR A 174 -5.56 15.43 9.14
N ILE A 175 -6.89 15.52 9.29
CA ILE A 175 -7.73 16.48 8.55
C ILE A 175 -7.30 17.91 8.86
N PHE A 176 -7.07 18.23 10.14
CA PHE A 176 -6.61 19.57 10.54
C PHE A 176 -5.25 19.92 9.91
N GLY A 177 -4.30 18.98 9.93
CA GLY A 177 -3.00 19.14 9.26
C GLY A 177 -3.14 19.40 7.76
N LEU A 178 -4.00 18.66 7.05
CA LEU A 178 -4.25 18.87 5.63
C LEU A 178 -4.86 20.22 5.32
N VAL A 179 -5.83 20.68 6.13
CA VAL A 179 -6.45 21.99 5.96
C VAL A 179 -5.41 23.10 6.15
N LEU A 180 -4.56 23.00 7.18
CA LEU A 180 -3.47 23.96 7.39
C LEU A 180 -2.49 24.01 6.22
N VAL A 181 -2.06 22.84 5.72
CA VAL A 181 -1.16 22.76 4.56
C VAL A 181 -1.82 23.36 3.32
N GLY A 182 -3.08 23.01 3.04
CA GLY A 182 -3.83 23.55 1.91
C GLY A 182 -3.99 25.07 1.99
N MET A 183 -4.41 25.60 3.14
CA MET A 183 -4.56 27.04 3.36
C MET A 183 -3.23 27.78 3.22
N SER A 184 -2.14 27.25 3.80
CA SER A 184 -0.80 27.85 3.70
C SER A 184 -0.34 27.98 2.25
N THR A 185 -0.68 27.00 1.41
CA THR A 185 -0.33 27.00 -0.01
C THR A 185 -1.14 28.04 -0.78
N ILE A 186 -2.45 28.11 -0.51
CA ILE A 186 -3.34 29.12 -1.15
C ILE A 186 -2.93 30.53 -0.73
N PHE A 187 -2.59 30.75 0.54
CA PHE A 187 -2.12 32.04 1.04
C PHE A 187 -0.77 32.46 0.46
N ALA A 188 0.14 31.52 0.20
CA ALA A 188 1.41 31.81 -0.43
C ALA A 188 1.24 32.33 -1.87
N GLU A 189 0.20 31.87 -2.56
CA GLU A 189 -0.14 32.30 -3.93
C GLU A 189 -1.11 33.49 -3.97
N GLN A 190 -1.53 34.03 -2.82
CA GLN A 190 -2.42 35.19 -2.80
C GLN A 190 -1.72 36.43 -3.38
N GLY A 191 -2.16 36.84 -4.57
CA GLY A 191 -1.61 37.96 -5.32
C GLY A 191 -1.09 37.59 -6.71
N THR A 192 -0.98 36.29 -7.02
CA THR A 192 -0.67 35.78 -8.36
C THR A 192 -1.95 35.39 -9.10
N SER A 193 -1.93 35.38 -10.44
CA SER A 193 -3.03 34.85 -11.26
C SER A 193 -3.15 33.31 -11.19
N GLU A 194 -2.38 32.65 -10.32
CA GLU A 194 -2.13 31.21 -10.32
C GLU A 194 -2.92 30.45 -9.24
N VAL A 195 -3.59 31.16 -8.31
CA VAL A 195 -4.38 30.55 -7.22
C VAL A 195 -5.35 29.47 -7.72
N GLY A 196 -6.00 29.70 -8.87
CA GLY A 196 -6.93 28.74 -9.47
C GLY A 196 -6.25 27.43 -9.88
N GLN A 197 -5.03 27.51 -10.42
CA GLN A 197 -4.23 26.34 -10.80
C GLN A 197 -3.77 25.57 -9.56
N THR A 198 -3.32 26.28 -8.52
CA THR A 198 -2.94 25.67 -7.23
C THR A 198 -4.09 24.92 -6.59
N VAL A 199 -5.30 25.51 -6.55
CA VAL A 199 -6.50 24.85 -6.02
C VAL A 199 -6.86 23.61 -6.84
N LEU A 200 -6.79 23.70 -8.18
CA LEU A 200 -7.00 22.56 -9.06
C LEU A 200 -5.97 21.44 -8.76
N GLY A 201 -4.70 21.78 -8.58
CA GLY A 201 -3.63 20.85 -8.21
C GLY A 201 -3.92 20.12 -6.90
N ILE A 202 -4.32 20.84 -5.85
CA ILE A 202 -4.70 20.26 -4.55
C ILE A 202 -5.87 19.28 -4.72
N LEU A 203 -6.91 19.67 -5.47
CA LEU A 203 -8.09 18.81 -5.70
C LEU A 203 -7.74 17.54 -6.49
N LEU A 204 -6.88 17.66 -7.51
CA LEU A 204 -6.41 16.52 -8.30
C LEU A 204 -5.61 15.54 -7.44
N ILE A 205 -4.73 16.04 -6.57
CA ILE A 205 -3.96 15.17 -5.65
C ILE A 205 -4.88 14.46 -4.67
N LEU A 206 -5.84 15.17 -4.07
CA LEU A 206 -6.82 14.57 -3.16
C LEU A 206 -7.69 13.52 -3.88
N GLY A 207 -8.13 13.79 -5.11
CA GLY A 207 -8.82 12.83 -5.97
C GLY A 207 -7.96 11.59 -6.25
N GLY A 208 -6.67 11.79 -6.52
CA GLY A 208 -5.71 10.70 -6.66
C GLY A 208 -5.57 9.86 -5.38
N GLN A 209 -5.55 10.48 -4.20
CA GLN A 209 -5.52 9.75 -2.92
C GLN A 209 -6.78 8.92 -2.68
N VAL A 210 -7.95 9.37 -3.15
CA VAL A 210 -9.18 8.57 -3.09
C VAL A 210 -9.05 7.31 -3.96
N MET A 211 -8.55 7.45 -5.19
CA MET A 211 -8.34 6.29 -6.09
C MET A 211 -7.33 5.29 -5.50
N ASN A 212 -6.21 5.78 -4.97
CA ASN A 212 -5.21 4.94 -4.28
C ASN A 212 -5.80 4.24 -3.04
N ALA A 213 -6.64 4.93 -2.26
CA ALA A 213 -7.31 4.32 -1.12
C ALA A 213 -8.31 3.22 -1.56
N ILE A 214 -9.05 3.44 -2.64
CA ILE A 214 -9.94 2.42 -3.22
C ILE A 214 -9.15 1.18 -3.65
N GLN A 215 -8.05 1.38 -4.37
CA GLN A 215 -7.13 0.29 -4.75
C GLN A 215 -6.70 -0.52 -3.53
N MET A 216 -6.19 0.12 -2.47
CA MET A 216 -5.73 -0.57 -1.26
C MET A 216 -6.82 -1.41 -0.58
N ILE A 217 -8.07 -0.95 -0.63
CA ILE A 217 -9.21 -1.68 -0.07
C ILE A 217 -9.58 -2.89 -0.95
N ILE A 218 -9.57 -2.74 -2.27
CA ILE A 218 -9.80 -3.84 -3.22
C ILE A 218 -8.72 -4.91 -3.04
N GLU A 219 -7.46 -4.51 -2.93
CA GLU A 219 -6.33 -5.40 -2.65
C GLU A 219 -6.50 -6.12 -1.31
N GLU A 220 -6.89 -5.43 -0.23
CA GLU A 220 -7.14 -6.08 1.06
C GLU A 220 -8.26 -7.14 0.94
N VAL A 221 -9.30 -6.87 0.17
CA VAL A 221 -10.36 -7.84 -0.13
C VAL A 221 -9.82 -9.05 -0.91
N PHE A 222 -8.96 -8.84 -1.91
CA PHE A 222 -8.35 -9.91 -2.69
C PHE A 222 -7.44 -10.79 -1.83
N LEU A 223 -6.64 -10.18 -0.96
CA LEU A 223 -5.73 -10.87 -0.07
C LEU A 223 -6.45 -11.67 1.02
N LYS A 224 -7.55 -11.14 1.57
CA LYS A 224 -8.24 -11.76 2.73
C LYS A 224 -9.45 -12.60 2.39
N LYS A 225 -10.31 -12.14 1.47
CA LYS A 225 -11.52 -12.89 1.08
C LYS A 225 -11.26 -13.91 -0.02
N ARG A 226 -10.39 -13.58 -0.98
CA ARG A 226 -10.02 -14.49 -2.09
C ARG A 226 -8.72 -15.25 -1.84
N ALA A 227 -7.99 -14.91 -0.78
CA ALA A 227 -6.74 -15.54 -0.37
C ALA A 227 -5.62 -15.49 -1.41
N TYR A 228 -5.66 -14.55 -2.38
CA TYR A 228 -4.65 -14.47 -3.43
C TYR A 228 -3.26 -14.17 -2.86
N PRO A 229 -2.19 -14.83 -3.35
CA PRO A 229 -0.82 -14.54 -2.92
C PRO A 229 -0.43 -13.10 -3.27
N PRO A 230 0.27 -12.37 -2.37
CA PRO A 230 0.75 -11.00 -2.64
C PRO A 230 1.53 -10.88 -3.96
N LEU A 231 2.50 -11.78 -4.20
CA LEU A 231 3.30 -11.81 -5.43
C LEU A 231 2.45 -11.93 -6.70
N GLN A 232 1.32 -12.64 -6.61
CA GLN A 232 0.42 -12.79 -7.75
C GLN A 232 -0.37 -11.51 -8.03
N VAL A 233 -0.83 -10.83 -6.98
CA VAL A 233 -1.61 -9.59 -7.13
C VAL A 233 -0.73 -8.50 -7.75
N VAL A 234 0.40 -8.17 -7.11
CA VAL A 234 1.36 -7.16 -7.65
C VAL A 234 1.80 -7.52 -9.07
N GLY A 235 2.17 -8.79 -9.27
CA GLY A 235 2.70 -9.23 -10.55
C GLY A 235 1.71 -9.10 -11.70
N MET A 236 0.43 -9.36 -11.45
CA MET A 236 -0.63 -9.19 -12.44
C MET A 236 -0.99 -7.73 -12.66
N GLU A 237 -0.97 -6.89 -11.62
CA GLU A 237 -1.12 -5.44 -11.74
C GLU A 237 -0.03 -4.85 -12.63
N GLY A 238 1.22 -5.27 -12.42
CA GLY A 238 2.35 -4.91 -13.27
C GLY A 238 2.11 -5.24 -14.75
N ILE A 239 1.63 -6.46 -15.05
CA ILE A 239 1.36 -6.85 -16.45
C ILE A 239 0.24 -5.98 -17.06
N PHE A 240 -0.89 -5.85 -16.36
CA PHE A 240 -2.01 -5.08 -16.90
C PHE A 240 -1.66 -3.60 -17.03
N GLY A 241 -0.95 -3.05 -16.05
CA GLY A 241 -0.47 -1.67 -16.05
C GLY A 241 0.51 -1.42 -17.19
N PHE A 242 1.47 -2.33 -17.40
CA PHE A 242 2.40 -2.26 -18.53
C PHE A 242 1.68 -2.20 -19.88
N PHE A 243 0.68 -3.06 -20.10
CA PHE A 243 -0.06 -3.07 -21.37
C PHE A 243 -0.99 -1.86 -21.52
N ILE A 244 -1.73 -1.47 -20.49
CA ILE A 244 -2.64 -0.31 -20.56
C ILE A 244 -1.82 0.96 -20.75
N LEU A 245 -0.77 1.16 -19.95
CA LEU A 245 0.09 2.33 -20.04
C LEU A 245 0.87 2.34 -21.35
N GLY A 246 1.51 1.23 -21.71
CA GLY A 246 2.39 1.14 -22.87
C GLY A 246 1.67 1.16 -24.23
N LEU A 247 0.48 0.54 -24.34
CA LEU A 247 -0.24 0.46 -25.61
C LEU A 247 -1.30 1.54 -25.80
N ILE A 248 -1.78 2.16 -24.72
CA ILE A 248 -2.86 3.16 -24.79
C ILE A 248 -2.37 4.52 -24.32
N VAL A 249 -1.84 4.63 -23.11
CA VAL A 249 -1.53 5.94 -22.51
C VAL A 249 -0.31 6.60 -23.17
N LEU A 250 0.85 5.94 -23.21
CA LEU A 250 2.07 6.52 -23.77
C LEU A 250 1.91 6.94 -25.24
N PRO A 251 1.28 6.14 -26.13
CA PRO A 251 1.02 6.59 -27.50
C PRO A 251 0.12 7.82 -27.55
N VAL A 252 -0.93 7.89 -26.72
CA VAL A 252 -1.80 9.07 -26.67
C VAL A 252 -1.01 10.30 -26.24
N LEU A 253 -0.20 10.21 -25.18
CA LEU A 253 0.61 11.33 -24.67
C LEU A 253 1.70 11.77 -25.65
N TYR A 254 2.26 10.84 -26.42
CA TYR A 254 3.24 11.15 -27.46
C TYR A 254 2.68 12.05 -28.57
N PHE A 255 1.38 11.93 -28.87
CA PHE A 255 0.73 12.76 -29.88
C PHE A 255 0.17 14.08 -29.34
N ILE A 256 0.21 14.31 -28.02
CA ILE A 256 -0.21 15.58 -27.43
C ILE A 256 0.97 16.55 -27.50
N PRO A 257 0.81 17.71 -28.19
CA PRO A 257 1.86 18.71 -28.25
C PRO A 257 2.00 19.44 -26.91
N ASP A 258 3.23 19.71 -26.52
CA ASP A 258 3.58 20.58 -25.39
C ASP A 258 4.74 21.49 -25.80
N GLU A 259 4.46 22.78 -25.94
CA GLU A 259 5.45 23.77 -26.39
C GLU A 259 6.57 24.00 -25.37
N ASN A 260 6.35 23.64 -24.10
CA ASN A 260 7.35 23.79 -23.04
C ASN A 260 8.29 22.57 -22.93
N ALA A 261 7.90 21.44 -23.52
CA ALA A 261 8.66 20.20 -23.45
C ALA A 261 9.83 20.21 -24.46
N TYR A 262 10.94 19.55 -24.11
CA TYR A 262 12.14 19.47 -24.93
C TYR A 262 11.83 19.07 -26.38
N THR A 263 11.09 17.98 -26.56
CA THR A 263 10.74 17.42 -27.88
C THR A 263 9.49 18.05 -28.52
N GLY A 264 8.86 19.04 -27.87
CA GLY A 264 7.58 19.59 -28.30
C GLY A 264 6.38 18.65 -28.05
N ARG A 265 6.59 17.56 -27.30
CA ARG A 265 5.58 16.54 -26.98
C ARG A 265 5.43 16.42 -25.48
N TYR A 266 4.21 16.16 -25.03
CA TYR A 266 3.90 16.05 -23.60
C TYR A 266 4.65 14.91 -22.90
N GLU A 267 4.80 13.77 -23.56
CA GLU A 267 5.69 12.69 -23.10
C GLU A 267 6.39 12.07 -24.30
N ASP A 268 7.72 12.09 -24.32
CA ASP A 268 8.51 11.41 -25.33
C ASP A 268 9.33 10.27 -24.72
N SER A 269 8.68 9.10 -24.65
CA SER A 269 9.34 7.88 -24.17
C SER A 269 10.55 7.45 -25.01
N ILE A 270 10.67 7.92 -26.26
CA ILE A 270 11.85 7.66 -27.08
C ILE A 270 13.02 8.47 -26.52
N ASP A 271 12.80 9.74 -26.21
CA ASP A 271 13.80 10.58 -25.56
C ASP A 271 14.26 10.00 -24.22
N ALA A 272 13.33 9.54 -23.38
CA ALA A 272 13.66 8.86 -22.13
C ALA A 272 14.62 7.67 -22.33
N MET A 273 14.37 6.82 -23.34
CA MET A 273 15.24 5.69 -23.66
C MET A 273 16.63 6.13 -24.13
N TYR A 274 16.72 7.21 -24.92
CA TYR A 274 18.00 7.77 -25.36
C TYR A 274 18.81 8.32 -24.17
N GLN A 275 18.17 9.05 -23.26
CA GLN A 275 18.84 9.55 -22.05
C GLN A 275 19.38 8.40 -21.20
N ILE A 276 18.60 7.33 -20.99
CA ILE A 276 19.03 6.16 -20.24
C ILE A 276 20.23 5.47 -20.91
N GLY A 277 20.22 5.35 -22.25
CA GLY A 277 21.32 4.77 -23.02
C GLY A 277 22.62 5.59 -22.95
N ASN A 278 22.50 6.90 -22.80
CA ASN A 278 23.64 7.83 -22.81
C ASN A 278 24.30 8.01 -21.43
N SER A 279 23.66 7.58 -20.34
CA SER A 279 24.18 7.74 -18.97
C SER A 279 24.11 6.45 -18.16
N PRO A 280 25.26 5.81 -17.85
CA PRO A 280 25.28 4.61 -17.01
C PRO A 280 24.82 4.91 -15.57
N ARG A 281 24.94 6.17 -15.13
CA ARG A 281 24.43 6.63 -13.83
C ARG A 281 22.90 6.60 -13.80
N LEU A 282 22.25 7.16 -14.83
CA LEU A 282 20.80 7.15 -14.95
C LEU A 282 20.27 5.72 -15.06
N LEU A 283 20.91 4.88 -15.87
CA LEU A 283 20.57 3.46 -15.98
C LEU A 283 20.64 2.74 -14.62
N ALA A 284 21.68 2.99 -13.83
CA ALA A 284 21.81 2.41 -12.50
C ALA A 284 20.66 2.84 -11.57
N PHE A 285 20.25 4.11 -11.61
CA PHE A 285 19.08 4.58 -10.85
C PHE A 285 17.77 3.97 -11.33
N CYS A 286 17.56 3.84 -12.65
CA CYS A 286 16.38 3.16 -13.21
C CYS A 286 16.31 1.69 -12.77
N LEU A 287 17.44 0.96 -12.80
CA LEU A 287 17.51 -0.43 -12.34
C LEU A 287 17.24 -0.55 -10.83
N LEU A 288 17.80 0.36 -10.03
CA LEU A 288 17.56 0.40 -8.58
C LEU A 288 16.09 0.70 -8.27
N TYR A 289 15.48 1.64 -8.99
CA TYR A 289 14.05 1.94 -8.90
C TYR A 289 13.18 0.74 -9.25
N LEU A 290 13.51 0.05 -10.36
CA LEU A 290 12.81 -1.14 -10.84
C LEU A 290 12.92 -2.34 -9.87
N LEU A 291 14.05 -2.54 -9.20
CA LEU A 291 14.19 -3.59 -8.19
C LEU A 291 13.50 -3.22 -6.87
N SER A 292 13.65 -1.97 -6.43
CA SER A 292 13.07 -1.50 -5.17
C SER A 292 11.55 -1.44 -5.20
N ILE A 293 10.93 -1.08 -6.33
CA ILE A 293 9.47 -1.03 -6.47
C ILE A 293 8.84 -2.42 -6.35
N SER A 294 9.50 -3.44 -6.89
CA SER A 294 9.08 -4.83 -6.78
C SER A 294 9.02 -5.26 -5.31
N GLY A 295 10.10 -4.97 -4.56
CA GLY A 295 10.16 -5.22 -3.12
C GLY A 295 9.12 -4.40 -2.34
N TYR A 296 8.98 -3.12 -2.65
CA TYR A 296 8.02 -2.22 -1.98
C TYR A 296 6.58 -2.72 -2.10
N ASN A 297 6.13 -3.07 -3.31
CA ASN A 297 4.79 -3.56 -3.52
C ASN A 297 4.57 -4.96 -2.93
N TYR A 298 5.55 -5.87 -3.03
CA TYR A 298 5.47 -7.18 -2.39
C TYR A 298 5.35 -7.09 -0.87
N PHE A 299 6.23 -6.33 -0.21
CA PHE A 299 6.17 -6.15 1.24
C PHE A 299 4.90 -5.40 1.64
N GLY A 300 4.49 -4.39 0.86
CA GLY A 300 3.24 -3.65 1.08
C GLY A 300 2.00 -4.55 1.09
N LEU A 301 1.81 -5.38 0.07
CA LEU A 301 0.69 -6.34 0.05
C LEU A 301 0.83 -7.43 1.11
N SER A 302 2.06 -7.85 1.45
CA SER A 302 2.30 -8.82 2.52
C SER A 302 1.95 -8.26 3.91
N VAL A 303 2.23 -6.98 4.15
CA VAL A 303 1.76 -6.23 5.32
C VAL A 303 0.24 -6.16 5.32
N THR A 304 -0.41 -5.79 4.20
CA THR A 304 -1.87 -5.75 4.11
C THR A 304 -2.52 -7.11 4.40
N ARG A 305 -1.90 -8.20 3.92
CA ARG A 305 -2.36 -9.57 4.16
C ARG A 305 -2.25 -9.97 5.62
N SER A 306 -1.12 -9.69 6.27
CA SER A 306 -0.83 -10.11 7.66
C SER A 306 -1.37 -9.16 8.72
N LEU A 307 -1.57 -7.89 8.37
CA LEU A 307 -2.11 -6.82 9.18
C LEU A 307 -3.34 -6.24 8.47
N THR A 308 -3.29 -5.00 7.98
CA THR A 308 -4.41 -4.31 7.29
C THR A 308 -3.90 -3.29 6.29
N ALA A 309 -4.77 -2.82 5.38
CA ALA A 309 -4.43 -1.72 4.47
C ALA A 309 -4.06 -0.43 5.21
N VAL A 310 -4.65 -0.20 6.40
CA VAL A 310 -4.32 0.98 7.21
C VAL A 310 -2.92 0.89 7.84
N HIS A 311 -2.46 -0.31 8.20
CA HIS A 311 -1.07 -0.47 8.67
C HIS A 311 -0.08 -0.24 7.52
N ARG A 312 -0.44 -0.62 6.29
CA ARG A 312 0.37 -0.29 5.09
C ARG A 312 0.50 1.22 4.92
N THR A 313 -0.60 1.98 4.99
CA THR A 313 -0.54 3.46 4.86
C THR A 313 0.24 4.11 6.00
N LEU A 314 0.21 3.55 7.21
CA LEU A 314 1.05 4.01 8.32
C LEU A 314 2.54 3.85 8.02
N ILE A 315 2.96 2.66 7.60
CA ILE A 315 4.38 2.38 7.30
C ILE A 315 4.84 3.27 6.14
N ASP A 316 3.95 3.54 5.18
CA ASP A 316 4.21 4.48 4.11
C ASP A 316 4.38 5.93 4.60
N ALA A 317 3.59 6.37 5.59
CA ALA A 317 3.82 7.66 6.22
C ALA A 317 5.19 7.73 6.90
N CYS A 318 5.63 6.67 7.59
CA CYS A 318 6.97 6.62 8.19
C CYS A 318 8.09 6.72 7.14
N ARG A 319 7.89 6.17 5.93
CA ARG A 319 8.85 6.31 4.82
C ARG A 319 9.15 7.76 4.50
N THR A 320 8.16 8.64 4.54
CA THR A 320 8.37 10.07 4.23
C THR A 320 9.39 10.72 5.16
N ILE A 321 9.37 10.36 6.45
CA ILE A 321 10.35 10.82 7.43
C ILE A 321 11.74 10.29 7.10
N VAL A 322 11.85 8.99 6.79
CA VAL A 322 13.13 8.35 6.44
C VAL A 322 13.74 9.00 5.20
N VAL A 323 12.94 9.18 4.15
CA VAL A 323 13.38 9.83 2.90
C VAL A 323 13.84 11.26 3.15
N TRP A 324 13.11 12.01 3.98
CA TRP A 324 13.49 13.38 4.33
C TRP A 324 14.83 13.43 5.09
N ILE A 325 15.01 12.59 6.11
CA ILE A 325 16.26 12.50 6.87
C ILE A 325 17.42 12.13 5.94
N VAL A 326 17.24 11.10 5.11
CA VAL A 326 18.28 10.66 4.16
C VAL A 326 18.59 11.76 3.13
N GLY A 327 17.57 12.49 2.65
CA GLY A 327 17.74 13.62 1.74
C GLY A 327 18.59 14.74 2.33
N LEU A 328 18.39 15.09 3.60
CA LEU A 328 19.23 16.06 4.31
C LEU A 328 20.67 15.55 4.48
N VAL A 329 20.85 14.28 4.83
CA VAL A 329 22.17 13.66 4.96
C VAL A 329 22.92 13.66 3.62
N ILE A 330 22.23 13.39 2.51
CA ILE A 330 22.81 13.47 1.17
C ILE A 330 23.23 14.90 0.84
N TYR A 331 22.36 15.89 1.08
CA TYR A 331 22.63 17.30 0.78
C TYR A 331 23.86 17.84 1.51
N TYR A 332 23.89 17.68 2.85
CA TYR A 332 24.94 18.25 3.69
C TYR A 332 26.19 17.37 3.79
N GLY A 333 26.07 16.06 3.52
CA GLY A 333 27.12 15.08 3.76
C GLY A 333 27.81 14.53 2.51
N PHE A 334 27.14 14.53 1.35
CA PHE A 334 27.66 13.82 0.17
C PHE A 334 27.67 14.69 -1.09
N ASP A 335 26.50 15.10 -1.57
CA ASP A 335 26.36 15.80 -2.85
C ASP A 335 25.14 16.75 -2.80
N PRO A 336 25.37 18.08 -2.85
CA PRO A 336 24.29 19.06 -2.89
C PRO A 336 23.35 18.89 -4.08
N SER A 337 23.76 18.18 -5.14
CA SER A 337 22.99 18.03 -6.38
C SER A 337 21.79 17.08 -6.25
N PHE A 338 21.73 16.21 -5.22
CA PHE A 338 20.67 15.19 -5.07
C PHE A 338 19.82 15.37 -3.80
N GLY A 339 20.11 16.40 -3.02
CA GLY A 339 19.42 16.70 -1.76
C GLY A 339 18.70 18.05 -1.82
N GLU A 340 17.81 18.30 -0.85
CA GLU A 340 17.14 19.60 -0.71
C GLU A 340 17.66 20.34 0.53
N PRO A 341 18.01 21.64 0.42
CA PRO A 341 18.33 22.44 1.58
C PRO A 341 17.10 22.61 2.48
N PHE A 342 17.35 22.86 3.76
CA PHE A 342 16.27 23.16 4.70
C PHE A 342 15.79 24.61 4.48
N ASP A 343 14.60 24.77 3.90
CA ASP A 343 14.01 26.10 3.68
C ASP A 343 13.39 26.65 4.98
N VAL A 344 13.97 27.72 5.50
CA VAL A 344 13.64 28.32 6.82
C VAL A 344 12.41 29.24 6.73
N THR A 345 12.07 29.78 5.56
CA THR A 345 11.14 30.91 5.42
C THR A 345 9.67 30.49 5.46
N TYR A 346 9.35 29.36 4.80
CA TYR A 346 8.03 28.73 4.84
C TYR A 346 8.04 27.39 5.59
N GLY A 347 9.21 27.02 6.14
CA GLY A 347 9.44 25.77 6.85
C GLY A 347 8.56 25.63 8.09
N ILE A 348 8.39 26.68 8.88
CA ILE A 348 7.72 26.57 10.21
C ILE A 348 6.25 26.14 10.07
N LEU A 349 5.47 26.77 9.18
CA LEU A 349 4.06 26.42 8.94
C LEU A 349 3.89 25.06 8.24
N LYS A 350 4.81 24.70 7.33
CA LYS A 350 4.82 23.37 6.67
C LYS A 350 5.23 22.27 7.64
N ILE A 351 6.16 22.55 8.54
CA ILE A 351 6.60 21.66 9.61
C ILE A 351 5.45 21.43 10.59
N ASP A 352 4.69 22.45 10.97
CA ASP A 352 3.53 22.28 11.83
C ASP A 352 2.47 21.37 11.19
N GLY A 353 2.11 21.62 9.93
CA GLY A 353 1.17 20.78 9.18
C GLY A 353 1.65 19.33 9.02
N PHE A 354 2.93 19.14 8.70
CA PHE A 354 3.57 17.83 8.63
C PHE A 354 3.60 17.13 10.00
N MET A 355 3.91 17.85 11.07
CA MET A 355 3.87 17.32 12.43
C MET A 355 2.45 16.91 12.83
N PHE A 356 1.42 17.68 12.48
CA PHE A 356 0.03 17.26 12.70
C PHE A 356 -0.32 16.00 11.91
N LEU A 357 0.13 15.87 10.66
CA LEU A 357 -0.04 14.65 9.86
C LEU A 357 0.64 13.45 10.55
N LEU A 358 1.87 13.61 11.04
CA LEU A 358 2.61 12.57 11.77
C LEU A 358 1.95 12.20 13.10
N ILE A 359 1.53 13.21 13.89
CA ILE A 359 0.85 13.02 15.17
C ILE A 359 -0.50 12.33 14.97
N GLY A 360 -1.31 12.77 14.01
CA GLY A 360 -2.59 12.14 13.68
C GLY A 360 -2.42 10.68 13.27
N THR A 361 -1.38 10.41 12.47
CA THR A 361 -1.01 9.05 12.06
C THR A 361 -0.55 8.19 13.25
N ALA A 362 0.20 8.76 14.19
CA ALA A 362 0.63 8.06 15.40
C ALA A 362 -0.52 7.82 16.40
N LEU A 363 -1.41 8.80 16.58
CA LEU A 363 -2.63 8.69 17.38
C LEU A 363 -3.57 7.61 16.84
N TYR A 364 -3.75 7.55 15.51
CA TYR A 364 -4.54 6.50 14.88
C TYR A 364 -4.05 5.11 15.27
N ASN A 365 -2.74 4.93 15.46
CA ASN A 365 -2.16 3.62 15.76
C ASN A 365 -1.96 3.35 17.25
N ASN A 366 -2.52 4.20 18.11
CA ASN A 366 -2.36 4.10 19.56
C ASN A 366 -0.88 3.99 19.97
N LEU A 367 0.02 4.66 19.23
CA LEU A 367 1.46 4.71 19.52
C LEU A 367 1.75 5.56 20.76
N PHE A 368 0.86 6.51 21.06
CA PHE A 368 0.86 7.27 22.30
C PHE A 368 -0.08 6.61 23.29
N ASP A 369 0.44 6.19 24.44
CA ASP A 369 -0.39 5.82 25.58
C ASP A 369 -0.98 7.12 26.14
N LEU A 370 -2.21 7.46 25.71
CA LEU A 370 -2.91 8.68 26.13
C LEU A 370 -3.47 8.56 27.56
N SER A 371 -2.80 7.80 28.43
CA SER A 371 -3.19 7.61 29.82
C SER A 371 -3.15 8.91 30.63
N PHE A 372 -2.61 10.01 30.06
CA PHE A 372 -2.61 11.35 30.65
C PHE A 372 -3.90 12.17 30.36
N LEU A 373 -4.70 11.83 29.34
CA LEU A 373 -5.92 12.58 29.03
C LEU A 373 -7.08 12.10 29.93
N PRO A 374 -7.67 12.98 30.77
CA PRO A 374 -8.66 12.61 31.80
C PRO A 374 -10.07 12.27 31.26
N CYS A 375 -10.17 11.69 30.06
CA CYS A 375 -11.45 11.36 29.41
C CYS A 375 -11.64 9.86 29.14
N GLN A 376 -11.03 8.97 29.93
CA GLN A 376 -11.27 7.52 29.87
C GLN A 376 -12.32 6.99 30.86
N CYS A 377 -13.04 7.86 31.56
CA CYS A 377 -14.22 7.45 32.33
C CYS A 377 -15.49 7.62 31.49
N PHE A 378 -15.74 6.77 30.49
CA PHE A 378 -17.13 6.42 30.14
C PHE A 378 -17.21 5.07 29.44
N HIS A 379 -17.86 4.14 30.14
CA HIS A 379 -18.25 2.75 29.83
C HIS A 379 -17.21 1.64 29.96
N GLY A 380 -16.99 1.25 31.21
CA GLY A 380 -16.60 -0.09 31.63
C GLY A 380 -17.30 -0.50 32.94
N GLU A 381 -18.63 -0.63 32.94
CA GLU A 381 -19.46 -1.36 33.93
C GLU A 381 -20.61 -1.93 33.09
N ASP A 382 -20.69 -3.21 32.78
CA ASP A 382 -21.12 -4.35 33.60
C ASP A 382 -20.98 -5.60 32.69
N ARG A 383 -20.60 -6.84 33.05
CA ARG A 383 -20.41 -7.60 34.27
C ARG A 383 -19.45 -8.75 33.93
N SER A 384 -18.45 -8.99 34.78
CA SER A 384 -17.77 -10.29 34.85
C SER A 384 -17.99 -10.85 36.25
N SER A 385 -18.97 -11.74 36.37
CA SER A 385 -19.10 -12.65 37.51
C SER A 385 -19.48 -14.01 36.94
N GLY A 386 -18.52 -14.93 36.98
CA GLY A 386 -18.69 -16.30 36.50
C GLY A 386 -17.37 -16.96 36.07
N SER A 387 -16.33 -16.90 36.89
CA SER A 387 -15.19 -17.81 36.71
C SER A 387 -15.60 -19.20 37.23
N THR A 388 -15.63 -20.14 36.31
CA THR A 388 -15.65 -21.58 36.53
C THR A 388 -14.57 -22.00 37.55
N ARG A 389 -15.00 -22.67 38.63
CA ARG A 389 -14.14 -23.49 39.49
C ARG A 389 -14.04 -24.88 38.88
N ASP A 390 -12.85 -25.25 38.41
CA ASP A 390 -12.42 -26.64 38.29
C ASP A 390 -11.48 -26.92 39.47
N GLU A 391 -11.95 -27.74 40.42
CA GLU A 391 -11.12 -28.36 41.45
C GLU A 391 -10.99 -29.85 41.13
N ARG A 392 -9.75 -30.33 41.03
CA ARG A 392 -9.43 -31.76 41.09
C ARG A 392 -8.40 -32.03 42.17
N ASP A 393 -8.76 -33.04 42.98
CA ASP A 393 -7.94 -33.96 43.76
C ASP A 393 -7.26 -33.50 45.08
N ALA A 394 -7.79 -34.00 46.21
CA ALA A 394 -7.08 -34.92 47.11
C ALA A 394 -7.93 -35.42 48.31
N SER A 395 -8.16 -36.74 48.34
CA SER A 395 -8.13 -37.68 49.49
C SER A 395 -8.58 -37.24 50.89
N SER A 396 -9.61 -37.91 51.44
CA SER A 396 -9.59 -38.47 52.81
C SER A 396 -10.88 -39.25 53.15
N ASN A 397 -10.71 -40.55 53.44
CA ASN A 397 -11.47 -41.48 54.29
C ASN A 397 -12.68 -40.98 55.10
N GLY A 398 -13.76 -41.79 55.14
CA GLY A 398 -14.76 -41.72 56.22
C GLY A 398 -16.07 -42.51 56.03
N VAL A 399 -16.04 -43.80 56.38
CA VAL A 399 -17.06 -44.68 57.01
C VAL A 399 -18.51 -44.17 57.21
N GLY A 400 -19.49 -45.03 56.92
CA GLY A 400 -20.81 -45.13 57.60
C GLY A 400 -22.04 -44.93 56.68
N SER A 401 -22.69 -45.96 56.15
CA SER A 401 -23.74 -46.82 56.75
C SER A 401 -25.16 -46.24 56.78
N ILE A 402 -26.06 -46.93 56.05
CA ILE A 402 -27.44 -47.33 56.43
C ILE A 402 -28.68 -46.51 55.93
N GLN A 403 -29.60 -47.28 55.30
CA GLN A 403 -31.09 -47.18 55.18
C GLN A 403 -31.72 -45.99 54.42
N ASP A 404 -32.86 -46.10 53.72
CA ASP A 404 -33.73 -47.19 53.24
C ASP A 404 -34.82 -46.51 52.35
N ALA A 405 -35.63 -47.33 51.68
CA ALA A 405 -37.02 -47.07 51.25
C ALA A 405 -37.33 -46.66 49.79
N ALA A 406 -37.83 -47.68 49.06
CA ALA A 406 -39.15 -47.74 48.40
C ALA A 406 -39.42 -47.03 47.04
N ARG A 407 -39.35 -47.87 45.98
CA ARG A 407 -40.29 -48.14 44.85
C ARG A 407 -41.76 -47.64 44.95
N PRO A 408 -42.62 -47.75 43.89
CA PRO A 408 -42.41 -47.90 42.42
C PRO A 408 -43.48 -47.18 41.52
N GLU A 409 -43.49 -47.54 40.22
CA GLU A 409 -44.59 -47.51 39.21
C GLU A 409 -44.94 -46.16 38.56
N GLY A 410 -45.15 -46.04 37.24
CA GLY A 410 -45.25 -46.98 36.12
C GLY A 410 -45.82 -46.25 34.90
N ASP A 411 -45.50 -46.74 33.69
CA ASP A 411 -46.27 -46.76 32.42
C ASP A 411 -46.85 -45.44 31.84
N ASP A 412 -47.00 -45.21 30.54
CA ASP A 412 -46.64 -45.91 29.30
C ASP A 412 -46.94 -44.96 28.12
N ASP A 413 -46.48 -45.39 26.94
CA ASP A 413 -46.99 -45.11 25.59
C ASP A 413 -46.71 -43.75 24.92
N GLU A 414 -45.83 -43.69 23.91
CA GLU A 414 -45.90 -44.26 22.55
C GLU A 414 -46.66 -43.34 21.57
N ARG A 415 -45.92 -42.77 20.61
CA ARG A 415 -46.21 -42.78 19.15
C ARG A 415 -45.28 -41.84 18.37
N ALA A 416 -44.41 -42.44 17.57
CA ALA A 416 -44.00 -41.93 16.25
C ALA A 416 -44.97 -42.54 15.19
N PRO A 417 -44.79 -42.40 13.85
CA PRO A 417 -43.87 -41.58 13.05
C PRO A 417 -44.61 -40.84 11.88
N LEU A 418 -43.90 -40.11 10.98
CA LEU A 418 -44.14 -40.10 9.51
C LEU A 418 -43.19 -39.15 8.71
N ILE A 419 -42.21 -39.79 8.05
CA ILE A 419 -41.62 -39.65 6.70
C ILE A 419 -42.13 -38.55 5.72
N LYS A 420 -41.20 -37.79 5.10
CA LYS A 420 -40.95 -37.57 3.63
C LYS A 420 -40.12 -36.29 3.41
N SER A 421 -38.87 -36.36 2.92
CA SER A 421 -38.35 -36.56 1.56
C SER A 421 -38.08 -35.26 0.76
N ASN A 422 -36.83 -35.14 0.31
CA ASN A 422 -36.34 -34.60 -0.97
C ASN A 422 -36.00 -33.12 -1.20
N GLN A 423 -34.83 -33.00 -1.84
CA GLN A 423 -34.35 -32.07 -2.87
C GLN A 423 -33.34 -30.97 -2.52
N ALA A 424 -32.44 -30.83 -3.50
CA ALA A 424 -31.11 -30.24 -3.52
C ALA A 424 -31.14 -28.79 -4.10
N PRO A 425 -29.99 -28.13 -4.35
CA PRO A 425 -29.80 -26.67 -4.21
C PRO A 425 -29.91 -25.87 -5.52
N ILE A 426 -30.08 -24.54 -5.41
CA ILE A 426 -29.73 -23.54 -6.45
C ILE A 426 -29.30 -22.20 -5.80
N LEU A 427 -28.25 -21.60 -6.41
CA LEU A 427 -27.63 -20.26 -6.30
C LEU A 427 -26.41 -20.08 -5.38
#